data_AF-A0A2A4Z697-F1
#
_entry.id   AF-A0A2A4Z697-F1
#
_cell.length_a   1.000
_cell.length_b   1.000
_cell.length_c   1.000
_cell.angle_alpha   90.00
_cell.angle_beta   90.00
_cell.angle_gamma   90.00
#
_symmetry.space_group_name_H-M   'P 1'
#
loop_
_entity.id
_entity.type
_entity.pdbx_description
1 polymer ?
#
loop_
_entity_poly.entity_id
_entity_poly.type
_entity_poly.pdbx_seq_one_letter_code
_entity_poly.pdbx_strand_id
1 'polypeptide(L)'
;MNKINNSNLTPYLALFWLVFWLFNGLDKFLYQTDMGVLTWYGKDRGWQFLTYITNMKLSVDLVGPILWFAGIWEVVVSLFFAAFLWSQVSNQNQSKNRNLRIYDIALKISLLTFTGFCAFDIVVGDRAELLEHSTYIGVVGVSYLISHVEKIMSNS
;
A
#
# COMPACT_ATOMS: atom_id res chain seq x y z
N MET A 1 -32.91 -15.29 19.15
CA MET A 1 -31.85 -14.25 19.08
C MET A 1 -31.30 -14.27 17.67
N ASN A 2 -31.57 -13.21 16.89
CA ASN A 2 -30.98 -13.06 15.56
C ASN A 2 -29.47 -12.88 15.72
N LYS A 3 -28.71 -13.79 15.14
CA LYS A 3 -27.26 -13.66 14.98
C LYS A 3 -27.05 -12.45 14.08
N ILE A 4 -26.70 -11.29 14.64
CA ILE A 4 -26.29 -10.14 13.84
C ILE A 4 -25.08 -10.64 13.05
N ASN A 5 -25.25 -10.79 11.73
CA ASN A 5 -24.15 -11.07 10.83
C ASN A 5 -23.30 -9.80 10.80
N ASN A 6 -22.36 -9.66 11.74
CA ASN A 6 -21.33 -8.63 11.68
C ASN A 6 -20.48 -8.95 10.45
N SER A 7 -20.69 -8.21 9.36
CA SER A 7 -19.81 -8.28 8.20
C SER A 7 -18.44 -7.74 8.63
N ASN A 8 -17.44 -8.61 8.75
CA ASN A 8 -16.07 -8.17 9.05
C ASN A 8 -15.57 -7.32 7.87
N LEU A 9 -15.17 -6.09 8.16
CA LEU A 9 -14.66 -5.12 7.21
C LEU A 9 -13.18 -5.37 6.90
N THR A 10 -12.43 -6.01 7.80
CA THR A 10 -10.99 -6.27 7.65
C THR A 10 -10.59 -6.93 6.31
N PRO A 11 -11.26 -7.98 5.80
CA PRO A 11 -10.93 -8.55 4.49
C PRO A 11 -11.13 -7.57 3.33
N TYR A 12 -12.14 -6.70 3.40
CA TYR A 12 -12.39 -5.69 2.37
C TYR A 12 -11.33 -4.58 2.41
N LEU A 13 -10.92 -4.17 3.61
CA LEU A 13 -9.81 -3.22 3.78
C LEU A 13 -8.49 -3.81 3.29
N ALA A 14 -8.24 -5.10 3.54
CA ALA A 14 -7.07 -5.78 2.99
C ALA A 14 -7.09 -5.86 1.46
N LEU A 15 -8.26 -6.10 0.85
CA LEU A 15 -8.41 -6.06 -0.60
C LEU A 15 -8.16 -4.66 -1.16
N PHE A 16 -8.70 -3.63 -0.52
CA PHE A 16 -8.41 -2.24 -0.86
C PHE A 16 -6.90 -1.97 -0.85
N TRP A 17 -6.21 -2.31 0.24
CA TRP A 17 -4.76 -2.09 0.37
C TRP A 17 -3.94 -2.93 -0.60
N LEU A 18 -4.36 -4.17 -0.89
CA LEU A 18 -3.75 -4.99 -1.93
C LEU A 18 -3.78 -4.27 -3.28
N VAL A 19 -4.97 -3.83 -3.71
CA VAL A 19 -5.15 -3.18 -5.01
C VAL A 19 -4.38 -1.85 -5.03
N PHE A 20 -4.48 -1.07 -3.96
CA PHE A 20 -3.77 0.20 -3.81
C PHE A 20 -2.25 0.04 -4.00
N TRP A 21 -1.61 -0.83 -3.22
CA TRP A 21 -0.15 -1.01 -3.28
C TRP A 21 0.29 -1.65 -4.59
N LEU A 22 -0.47 -2.63 -5.09
CA LEU A 22 -0.15 -3.29 -6.34
C LEU A 22 -0.20 -2.30 -7.52
N PHE A 23 -1.27 -1.52 -7.62
CA PHE A 23 -1.43 -0.60 -8.75
C PHE A 23 -0.47 0.58 -8.66
N ASN A 24 -0.19 1.10 -7.46
CA ASN A 24 0.85 2.13 -7.30
C ASN A 24 2.24 1.61 -7.69
N GLY A 25 2.55 0.36 -7.35
CA GLY A 25 3.81 -0.26 -7.73
C GLY A 25 3.90 -0.50 -9.24
N LEU A 26 2.84 -1.04 -9.83
CA LEU A 26 2.75 -1.27 -11.28
C LEU A 26 2.82 0.03 -12.10
N ASP A 27 2.23 1.12 -11.59
CA ASP A 27 2.29 2.44 -12.22
C ASP A 27 3.73 2.90 -12.51
N LYS A 28 4.70 2.50 -11.68
CA LYS A 28 6.11 2.87 -11.84
C LYS A 28 6.82 2.12 -12.96
N PHE A 29 6.22 1.05 -13.48
CA PHE A 29 6.71 0.30 -14.63
C PHE A 29 5.88 0.54 -15.90
N LEU A 30 4.59 0.85 -15.74
CA LEU A 30 3.61 0.88 -16.82
C LEU A 30 3.10 2.28 -17.15
N TYR A 31 3.54 3.33 -16.46
CA TYR A 31 3.08 4.70 -16.73
C TYR A 31 3.21 5.05 -18.23
N GLN A 32 2.17 5.69 -18.77
CA GLN A 32 2.06 6.10 -20.18
C GLN A 32 2.29 4.98 -21.20
N THR A 33 2.07 3.72 -20.82
CA THR A 33 2.30 2.56 -21.69
C THR A 33 0.99 2.10 -22.32
N ASP A 34 0.98 1.95 -23.65
CA ASP A 34 -0.08 1.25 -24.36
C ASP A 34 0.14 -0.27 -24.26
N MET A 35 -0.79 -0.98 -23.59
CA MET A 35 -0.75 -2.44 -23.44
C MET A 35 -1.59 -3.16 -24.50
N GLY A 36 -2.04 -2.46 -25.55
CA GLY A 36 -2.79 -2.99 -26.68
C GLY A 36 -4.30 -3.12 -26.42
N VAL A 37 -4.69 -3.63 -25.25
CA VAL A 37 -6.12 -3.70 -24.85
C VAL A 37 -6.57 -2.46 -24.08
N LEU A 38 -5.64 -1.75 -23.45
CA LEU A 38 -5.87 -0.50 -22.73
C LEU A 38 -4.56 0.28 -22.63
N THR A 39 -4.68 1.61 -22.56
CA THR A 39 -3.57 2.50 -22.24
C THR A 39 -3.51 2.74 -20.74
N TRP A 40 -2.38 2.43 -20.12
CA TRP A 40 -2.14 2.74 -18.73
C TRP A 40 -1.67 4.20 -18.62
N TYR A 41 -2.61 5.12 -18.37
CA TYR A 41 -2.30 6.55 -18.35
C TYR A 41 -1.36 6.91 -17.18
N GLY A 42 -1.68 6.45 -15.97
CA GLY A 42 -0.82 6.64 -14.80
C GLY A 42 -0.43 8.09 -14.51
N LYS A 43 0.40 8.30 -13.49
CA LYS A 43 1.13 9.58 -13.35
C LYS A 43 2.41 9.49 -14.17
N ASP A 44 2.90 10.59 -14.74
CA ASP A 44 4.21 10.60 -15.40
C ASP A 44 5.34 10.42 -14.39
N ARG A 45 5.63 9.16 -14.04
CA ARG A 45 6.64 8.83 -13.02
C ARG A 45 8.05 9.13 -13.51
N GLY A 46 8.30 9.06 -14.82
CA GLY A 46 9.57 9.43 -15.41
C GLY A 46 9.88 10.91 -15.19
N TRP A 47 8.95 11.79 -15.55
CA TRP A 47 9.11 13.23 -15.34
C TRP A 47 9.16 13.61 -13.86
N GLN A 48 8.31 12.99 -13.04
CA GLN A 48 8.27 13.23 -11.60
C GLN A 48 9.63 12.89 -10.94
N PHE A 49 10.16 11.70 -11.18
CA PHE A 49 11.43 11.28 -10.58
C PHE A 49 12.62 12.02 -11.18
N LEU A 50 12.60 12.38 -12.47
CA LEU A 50 13.60 13.27 -13.05
C LEU A 50 13.64 14.62 -12.32
N THR A 51 12.46 15.18 -12.00
CA THR A 51 12.35 16.42 -11.24
C THR A 51 12.95 16.27 -9.84
N TYR A 52 12.65 15.17 -9.12
CA TYR A 52 13.21 14.91 -7.80
C TYR A 52 14.75 14.84 -7.81
N ILE A 53 15.31 14.06 -8.73
CA ILE A 53 16.75 13.86 -8.86
C ILE A 53 17.46 15.16 -9.23
N THR A 54 16.85 15.96 -10.12
CA THR A 54 17.37 17.27 -10.51
C THR A 54 17.33 18.27 -9.34
N ASN A 55 16.24 18.30 -8.55
CA ASN A 55 16.12 19.15 -7.37
C ASN A 55 17.20 18.83 -6.32
N MET A 56 17.54 17.56 -6.16
CA MET A 56 18.60 17.11 -5.26
C MET A 56 20.02 17.27 -5.84
N LYS A 57 20.15 17.75 -7.09
CA LYS A 57 21.43 17.86 -7.82
C LYS A 57 22.19 16.53 -7.92
N LEU A 58 21.43 15.44 -8.07
CA LEU A 58 21.97 14.09 -8.23
C LEU A 58 22.07 13.70 -9.71
N SER A 59 22.81 12.62 -10.03
CA SER A 59 22.91 12.13 -11.40
C SER A 59 21.55 11.63 -11.91
N VAL A 60 21.17 12.04 -13.12
CA VAL A 60 19.95 11.59 -13.83
C VAL A 60 19.92 10.08 -14.04
N ASP A 61 21.08 9.42 -14.06
CA ASP A 61 21.17 7.96 -14.17
C ASP A 61 20.51 7.24 -12.99
N LEU A 62 20.27 7.94 -11.87
CA LEU A 62 19.60 7.40 -10.69
C LEU A 62 18.07 7.37 -10.81
N VAL A 63 17.47 8.02 -11.80
CA VAL A 63 16.01 8.05 -11.99
C VAL A 63 15.45 6.64 -12.11
N GLY A 64 15.99 5.84 -13.03
CA GLY A 64 15.54 4.46 -13.26
C GLY A 64 15.67 3.57 -12.01
N PRO A 65 16.87 3.45 -11.41
CA PRO A 65 17.08 2.63 -10.21
C PRO A 65 16.17 2.99 -9.03
N ILE A 66 15.97 4.28 -8.75
CA ILE A 66 15.14 4.73 -7.63
C ILE A 66 13.65 4.48 -7.93
N LEU A 67 13.22 4.74 -9.16
CA LEU A 67 11.85 4.47 -9.58
C LEU A 67 11.52 2.98 -9.52
N TRP A 68 12.41 2.12 -10.01
CA TRP A 68 12.25 0.67 -9.95
C TRP A 68 12.26 0.14 -8.52
N PHE A 69 13.16 0.65 -7.68
CA PHE A 69 13.19 0.30 -6.27
C PHE A 69 11.84 0.61 -5.59
N ALA A 70 11.31 1.81 -5.81
CA ALA A 70 10.00 2.20 -5.27
C ALA A 70 8.89 1.28 -5.80
N GLY A 71 8.87 0.98 -7.11
CA GLY A 71 7.88 0.08 -7.71
C GLY A 71 7.94 -1.34 -7.16
N ILE A 72 9.13 -1.92 -7.07
CA ILE A 72 9.33 -3.28 -6.51
C ILE A 72 8.89 -3.29 -5.05
N TRP A 73 9.29 -2.29 -4.26
CA TRP A 73 8.94 -2.20 -2.85
C TRP A 73 7.43 -2.19 -2.64
N GLU A 74 6.71 -1.34 -3.38
CA GLU A 74 5.25 -1.24 -3.27
C GLU A 74 4.53 -2.54 -3.68
N VAL A 75 5.00 -3.20 -4.74
CA VAL A 75 4.50 -4.54 -5.09
C VAL A 75 4.76 -5.53 -3.95
N VAL A 76 5.94 -5.52 -3.32
CA VAL A 76 6.24 -6.37 -2.17
C VAL A 76 5.31 -6.09 -0.99
N VAL A 77 4.99 -4.83 -0.70
CA VAL A 77 4.01 -4.48 0.35
C VAL A 77 2.63 -5.08 0.03
N SER A 78 2.20 -5.04 -1.23
CA SER A 78 0.92 -5.65 -1.65
C SER A 78 0.84 -7.16 -1.38
N LEU A 79 1.98 -7.86 -1.47
CA LEU A 79 2.04 -9.32 -1.24
C LEU A 79 1.72 -9.70 0.22
N PHE A 80 1.96 -8.82 1.19
CA PHE A 80 1.55 -9.08 2.58
C PHE A 80 0.03 -9.08 2.74
N PHE A 81 -0.67 -8.18 2.04
CA PHE A 81 -2.13 -8.18 2.00
C PHE A 81 -2.67 -9.39 1.23
N ALA A 82 -2.01 -9.77 0.14
CA ALA A 82 -2.34 -10.98 -0.61
C ALA A 82 -2.22 -12.24 0.25
N ALA A 83 -1.14 -12.35 1.03
CA ALA A 83 -0.92 -13.44 1.97
C ALA A 83 -2.00 -13.49 3.05
N PHE A 84 -2.44 -12.35 3.57
CA PHE A 84 -3.56 -12.28 4.50
C PHE A 84 -4.86 -12.79 3.85
N LEU A 85 -5.23 -12.28 2.68
CA LEU A 85 -6.46 -12.69 1.99
C LEU A 85 -6.44 -14.18 1.63
N TRP A 86 -5.31 -14.68 1.13
CA TRP A 86 -5.11 -16.10 0.88
C TRP A 86 -5.30 -16.94 2.15
N SER A 87 -4.79 -16.46 3.29
CA SER A 87 -4.98 -17.14 4.58
C SER A 87 -6.45 -17.20 5.03
N GLN A 88 -7.31 -16.27 4.59
CA GLN A 88 -8.74 -16.32 4.89
C GLN A 88 -9.46 -17.41 4.11
N VAL A 89 -9.04 -17.67 2.86
CA VAL A 89 -9.69 -18.63 1.96
C VAL A 89 -9.12 -20.04 2.14
N SER A 90 -7.80 -20.17 2.20
CA SER A 90 -7.11 -21.48 2.17
C SER A 90 -7.05 -22.20 3.53
N ASN A 91 -7.30 -21.49 4.63
CA ASN A 91 -6.93 -21.95 5.97
C ASN A 91 -8.10 -21.85 6.95
N GLN A 92 -9.27 -22.38 6.57
CA GLN A 92 -10.50 -22.36 7.37
C GLN A 92 -10.32 -22.95 8.79
N ASN A 93 -9.35 -23.85 8.99
CA ASN A 93 -9.06 -24.51 10.28
C ASN A 93 -7.96 -23.82 11.11
N GLN A 94 -7.39 -22.71 10.64
CA GLN A 94 -6.32 -21.99 11.36
C GLN A 94 -6.91 -20.99 12.36
N SER A 95 -6.19 -20.76 13.47
CA SER A 95 -6.61 -19.79 14.48
C SER A 95 -6.80 -18.40 13.86
N LYS A 96 -8.02 -17.85 14.00
CA LYS A 96 -8.39 -16.50 13.56
C LYS A 96 -7.37 -15.44 14.00
N ASN A 97 -6.79 -15.60 15.19
CA ASN A 97 -5.76 -14.71 15.75
C ASN A 97 -4.44 -14.72 14.95
N ARG A 98 -4.05 -15.85 14.34
CA ARG A 98 -2.83 -15.94 13.52
C ARG A 98 -3.01 -15.17 12.21
N ASN A 99 -4.17 -15.29 11.57
CA ASN A 99 -4.42 -14.61 10.31
C ASN A 99 -4.46 -13.07 10.51
N LEU A 100 -5.07 -12.58 11.59
CA LEU A 100 -5.06 -11.16 11.93
C LEU A 100 -3.65 -10.60 12.17
N ARG A 101 -2.71 -11.41 12.68
CA ARG A 101 -1.31 -10.97 12.84
C ARG A 101 -0.64 -10.66 11.50
N ILE A 102 -0.99 -11.38 10.42
CA ILE A 102 -0.45 -11.11 9.07
C ILE A 102 -0.93 -9.73 8.59
N TYR A 103 -2.22 -9.44 8.79
CA TYR A 103 -2.79 -8.13 8.47
C TYR A 103 -2.16 -7.00 9.29
N ASP A 104 -1.98 -7.19 10.59
CA ASP A 104 -1.30 -6.21 11.46
C ASP A 104 0.13 -5.91 10.97
N ILE A 105 0.87 -6.94 10.52
CA ILE A 105 2.21 -6.77 9.93
C ILE A 105 2.13 -5.97 8.63
N ALA A 106 1.19 -6.29 7.73
CA ALA A 106 1.00 -5.58 6.48
C ALA A 106 0.70 -4.08 6.69
N LEU A 107 -0.16 -3.75 7.66
CA LEU A 107 -0.47 -2.37 8.03
C LEU A 107 0.75 -1.64 8.61
N LYS A 108 1.55 -2.30 9.46
CA LYS A 108 2.78 -1.70 10.02
C LYS A 108 3.83 -1.42 8.95
N ILE A 109 4.00 -2.33 8.00
CA ILE A 109 4.89 -2.14 6.84
C ILE A 109 4.37 -0.97 5.98
N SER A 110 3.06 -0.88 5.76
CA SER A 110 2.45 0.25 5.04
C SER A 110 2.71 1.58 5.74
N LEU A 111 2.51 1.63 7.06
CA LEU A 111 2.76 2.82 7.89
C LEU A 111 4.23 3.26 7.81
N LEU A 112 5.16 2.30 7.92
CA LEU A 112 6.59 2.57 7.78
C LEU A 112 6.92 3.10 6.38
N THR A 113 6.34 2.50 5.34
CA THR A 113 6.54 2.90 3.95
C THR A 113 6.07 4.32 3.72
N PHE A 114 4.82 4.66 4.10
CA PHE A 114 4.30 6.02 3.96
C PHE A 114 5.09 7.04 4.78
N THR A 115 5.55 6.67 5.97
CA THR A 115 6.41 7.56 6.77
C THR A 115 7.73 7.85 6.05
N GLY A 116 8.33 6.83 5.43
CA GLY A 116 9.51 6.97 4.58
C GLY A 116 9.23 7.85 3.35
N PHE A 117 8.09 7.67 2.69
CA PHE A 117 7.67 8.50 1.57
C PHE A 117 7.47 9.95 1.99
N CYS A 118 6.78 10.24 3.09
CA CYS A 118 6.64 11.60 3.61
C CYS A 118 8.01 12.25 3.90
N ALA A 119 8.96 11.51 4.48
CA ALA A 119 10.30 12.02 4.71
C ALA A 119 11.00 12.34 3.37
N PHE A 120 10.88 11.46 2.38
CA PHE A 120 11.40 11.68 1.04
C PHE A 120 10.76 12.89 0.36
N ASP A 121 9.44 13.03 0.41
CA ASP A 121 8.68 14.15 -0.19
C ASP A 121 9.13 15.50 0.37
N ILE A 122 9.42 15.57 1.67
CA ILE A 122 10.01 16.76 2.30
C ILE A 122 11.38 17.09 1.70
N VAL A 123 12.22 16.08 1.51
CA VAL A 123 13.59 16.24 0.97
C VAL A 123 13.57 16.68 -0.48
N VAL A 124 12.69 16.09 -1.31
CA VAL A 124 12.59 16.44 -2.75
C VAL A 124 11.73 17.67 -3.03
N GLY A 125 11.00 18.13 -2.02
CA GLY A 125 10.17 19.33 -2.08
C GLY A 125 8.77 19.12 -2.67
N ASP A 126 8.25 17.89 -2.71
CA ASP A 126 6.93 17.59 -3.26
C ASP A 126 5.83 17.71 -2.19
N ARG A 127 5.17 18.86 -2.15
CA ARG A 127 4.12 19.12 -1.16
C ARG A 127 2.79 18.44 -1.47
N ALA A 128 2.53 18.09 -2.74
CA ALA A 128 1.32 17.41 -3.12
C ALA A 128 1.39 15.94 -2.68
N GLU A 129 2.49 15.25 -3.02
CA GLU A 129 2.73 13.87 -2.59
C GLU A 129 2.82 13.75 -1.06
N LEU A 130 3.46 14.73 -0.39
CA LEU A 130 3.51 14.76 1.08
C LEU A 130 2.11 14.75 1.69
N LEU A 131 1.18 15.53 1.15
CA LEU A 131 -0.21 15.58 1.64
C LEU A 131 -0.93 14.25 1.39
N GLU A 132 -0.76 13.66 0.21
CA GLU A 132 -1.35 12.36 -0.14
C GLU A 132 -0.82 11.25 0.78
N HIS A 133 0.50 11.10 0.92
CA HIS A 133 1.11 10.11 1.81
C HIS A 133 0.75 10.32 3.29
N SER A 134 0.69 11.57 3.76
CA SER A 134 0.24 11.88 5.12
C SER A 134 -1.21 11.49 5.35
N THR A 135 -2.06 11.66 4.33
CA THR A 135 -3.47 11.22 4.39
C THR A 135 -3.56 9.71 4.48
N TYR A 136 -2.75 8.98 3.70
CA TYR A 136 -2.73 7.52 3.75
C TYR A 136 -2.26 6.95 5.08
N ILE A 137 -1.34 7.62 5.79
CA ILE A 137 -1.01 7.27 7.20
C ILE A 137 -2.28 7.26 8.07
N GLY A 138 -3.14 8.29 7.93
CA GLY A 138 -4.42 8.35 8.63
C GLY A 138 -5.35 7.19 8.27
N VAL A 139 -5.48 6.87 6.97
CA VAL A 139 -6.34 5.78 6.49
C VAL A 139 -5.83 4.40 6.96
N VAL A 140 -4.50 4.19 6.99
CA VAL A 140 -3.87 2.99 7.58
C VAL A 140 -4.18 2.91 9.08
N GLY A 141 -4.08 4.03 9.80
CA GLY A 141 -4.44 4.12 11.22
C GLY A 141 -5.90 3.72 11.49
N VAL A 142 -6.84 4.23 10.70
CA VAL A 142 -8.26 3.85 10.77
C VAL A 142 -8.44 2.35 10.46
N SER A 143 -7.76 1.84 9.44
CA SER A 143 -7.81 0.42 9.08
C SER A 143 -7.32 -0.49 10.21
N TYR A 144 -6.27 -0.05 10.93
CA TYR A 144 -5.76 -0.74 12.12
C TYR A 144 -6.77 -0.73 13.26
N LEU A 145 -7.37 0.42 13.57
CA LEU A 145 -8.36 0.56 14.63
C LEU A 145 -9.57 -0.35 14.38
N ILE A 146 -10.08 -0.37 13.15
CA ILE A 146 -11.21 -1.23 12.76
C ILE A 146 -10.86 -2.71 13.00
N SER A 147 -9.71 -3.17 12.51
CA SER A 147 -9.29 -4.57 12.71
C SER A 147 -9.07 -4.89 14.19
N HIS A 148 -8.63 -3.93 15.00
CA HIS A 148 -8.43 -4.13 16.43
C HIS A 148 -9.78 -4.27 17.16
N VAL A 149 -10.76 -3.41 16.83
CA VAL A 149 -12.12 -3.49 17.37
C VAL A 149 -12.78 -4.81 16.99
N GLU A 150 -12.70 -5.23 15.73
CA GLU A 150 -13.24 -6.51 15.26
C GLU A 150 -12.60 -7.72 15.97
N LYS A 151 -11.30 -7.62 16.27
CA LYS A 151 -10.59 -8.65 17.05
C LYS A 151 -11.14 -8.74 18.47
N ILE A 152 -11.30 -7.61 19.17
CA ILE A 152 -11.85 -7.58 20.54
C ILE A 152 -13.27 -8.15 20.56
N MET A 153 -14.15 -7.66 19.67
CA MET A 153 -15.55 -8.12 19.58
C MET A 153 -15.69 -9.60 19.26
N SER A 154 -14.68 -10.21 18.62
CA SER A 154 -14.71 -11.64 18.30
C SER A 154 -14.15 -12.55 19.39
N ASN A 155 -13.52 -11.97 20.42
CA ASN A 155 -12.99 -12.69 21.58
C ASN A 155 -13.87 -12.52 22.84
N SER A 156 -14.88 -11.65 22.79
CA SER A 156 -15.92 -11.45 23.81
C SER A 156 -17.14 -12.33 23.56
#